data_AF-A0A1X9YJD3-F1
#
_entry.id   AF-A0A1X9YJD3-F1
#
_cell.length_a   1.000
_cell.length_b   1.000
_cell.length_c   1.000
_cell.angle_alpha   90.00
_cell.angle_beta   90.00
_cell.angle_gamma   90.00
#
_symmetry.space_group_name_H-M   'P 1'
#
loop_
_entity.id
_entity.type
_entity.pdbx_description
1 polymer ?
#
loop_
_entity_poly.entity_id
_entity_poly.type
_entity_poly.pdbx_seq_one_letter_code
_entity_poly.pdbx_strand_id
1 'polypeptide(L)'
;MSKITVALEAAVAAVIANKPEGDARPTARQRAEVDKAFARILKLIAPRIRHFIRQYGLAAHWDDAEQACAIAVHRAIEAYEPEKAQFTTFVNWQIRGELQSLRFRVMTDQRPSAKKVDATTISINAVTYGPDGEEASLEAVIEDENALACTESGASDYLAQRATLSLVDSYVDHLRTTAIGQLRRRPRTKKKVVIHPCEIGDAIPVQARPKVHGIDAEELEKLEQRLTRNREIIERRLFEIASPSTIEDDAGVTKERIRQITKRAAKTIAELAGTEAKFAMMAAYRRPGVLRTKTRKPAPVIAPVTSL
;
A
#
# COMPACT_ATOMS: atom_id res chain seq x y z
N MET A 1 -37.17 -0.85 51.17
CA MET A 1 -36.22 -0.53 50.07
C MET A 1 -35.09 0.34 50.61
N SER A 2 -33.85 0.17 50.14
CA SER A 2 -32.73 1.05 50.53
C SER A 2 -33.01 2.49 50.08
N LYS A 3 -32.54 3.50 50.84
CA LYS A 3 -32.63 4.92 50.47
C LYS A 3 -32.06 5.19 49.07
N ILE A 4 -31.01 4.46 48.68
CA ILE A 4 -30.39 4.56 47.37
C ILE A 4 -31.32 4.01 46.28
N THR A 5 -31.94 2.85 46.51
CA THR A 5 -32.90 2.24 45.56
C THR A 5 -34.07 3.19 45.31
N VAL A 6 -34.67 3.76 46.37
CA VAL A 6 -35.79 4.71 46.22
C VAL A 6 -35.36 5.96 45.46
N ALA A 7 -34.20 6.53 45.76
CA ALA A 7 -33.66 7.70 45.05
C ALA A 7 -33.36 7.40 43.58
N LEU A 8 -32.97 6.16 43.27
CA LEU A 8 -32.70 5.71 41.91
C LEU A 8 -33.99 5.58 41.11
N GLU A 9 -35.00 4.92 41.66
CA GLU A 9 -36.33 4.79 41.03
C GLU A 9 -36.95 6.18 40.76
N ALA A 10 -36.85 7.11 41.73
CA ALA A 10 -37.33 8.47 41.54
C ALA A 10 -36.60 9.22 40.41
N ALA A 11 -35.28 9.03 40.28
CA ALA A 11 -34.51 9.64 39.20
C ALA A 11 -34.84 9.03 37.83
N VAL A 12 -35.07 7.72 37.75
CA VAL A 12 -35.49 7.04 36.52
C VAL A 12 -36.90 7.45 36.12
N ALA A 13 -37.83 7.54 37.07
CA ALA A 13 -39.17 8.05 36.83
C ALA A 13 -39.15 9.49 36.26
N ALA A 14 -38.23 10.34 36.73
CA ALA A 14 -38.05 11.68 36.17
C ALA A 14 -37.55 11.67 34.72
N VAL A 15 -36.71 10.69 34.32
CA VAL A 15 -36.31 10.54 32.92
C VAL A 15 -37.50 10.10 32.06
N ILE A 16 -38.26 9.10 32.53
CA ILE A 16 -39.42 8.56 31.81
C ILE A 16 -40.48 9.67 31.63
N ALA A 17 -40.77 10.45 32.66
CA ALA A 17 -41.76 11.53 32.61
C ALA A 17 -41.39 12.69 31.68
N ASN A 18 -40.10 12.90 31.41
CA ASN A 18 -39.61 13.96 30.52
C ASN A 18 -39.28 13.44 29.09
N LYS A 19 -39.49 12.15 28.83
CA LYS A 19 -39.33 11.57 27.49
C LYS A 19 -40.49 12.04 26.60
N PRO A 20 -40.23 12.53 25.37
CA PRO A 20 -41.31 12.94 24.48
C PRO A 20 -42.16 11.72 24.10
N GLU A 21 -43.48 11.91 24.01
CA GLU A 21 -44.40 10.89 23.50
C GLU A 21 -44.28 10.80 21.98
N GLY A 22 -44.10 9.59 21.45
CA GLY A 22 -44.00 9.33 20.02
C GLY A 22 -42.76 9.96 19.36
N ASP A 23 -42.96 10.60 18.22
CA ASP A 23 -41.88 11.19 17.40
C ASP A 23 -41.71 12.71 17.63
N ALA A 24 -42.28 13.24 18.71
CA ALA A 24 -42.23 14.66 19.02
C ALA A 24 -40.80 15.07 19.44
N ARG A 25 -40.33 16.22 18.93
CA ARG A 25 -39.00 16.73 19.30
C ARG A 25 -39.00 17.19 20.76
N PRO A 26 -38.05 16.73 21.61
CA PRO A 26 -38.00 17.13 23.01
C PRO A 26 -37.65 18.62 23.16
N THR A 27 -38.33 19.30 24.07
CA THR A 27 -38.07 20.70 24.41
C THR A 27 -36.69 20.86 25.06
N ALA A 28 -36.12 22.08 25.01
CA ALA A 28 -34.83 22.35 25.66
C ALA A 28 -34.87 22.09 27.18
N ARG A 29 -36.00 22.38 27.83
CA ARG A 29 -36.22 22.13 29.25
C ARG A 29 -36.26 20.63 29.57
N GLN A 30 -37.00 19.84 28.78
CA GLN A 30 -37.04 18.38 28.95
C GLN A 30 -35.65 17.76 28.81
N ARG A 31 -34.88 18.16 27.79
CA ARG A 31 -33.49 17.70 27.62
C ARG A 31 -32.63 17.98 28.86
N ALA A 32 -32.66 19.22 29.36
CA ALA A 32 -31.91 19.59 30.55
C ALA A 32 -32.33 18.80 31.81
N GLU A 33 -33.63 18.51 31.98
CA GLU A 33 -34.11 17.69 33.11
C GLU A 33 -33.72 16.22 32.97
N VAL A 34 -33.75 15.66 31.74
CA VAL A 34 -33.25 14.31 31.44
C VAL A 34 -31.76 14.22 31.76
N ASP A 35 -30.94 15.18 31.32
CA ASP A 35 -29.50 15.21 31.57
C ASP A 35 -29.18 15.26 33.08
N LYS A 36 -29.89 16.10 33.84
CA LYS A 36 -29.75 16.18 35.30
C LYS A 36 -30.13 14.87 35.98
N ALA A 37 -31.25 14.26 35.57
CA ALA A 37 -31.71 13.00 36.12
C ALA A 37 -30.73 11.86 35.79
N PHE A 38 -30.21 11.81 34.57
CA PHE A 38 -29.19 10.85 34.15
C PHE A 38 -27.89 11.01 34.94
N ALA A 39 -27.38 12.23 35.11
CA ALA A 39 -26.21 12.50 35.94
C ALA A 39 -26.42 12.06 37.40
N ARG A 40 -27.63 12.24 37.94
CA ARG A 40 -28.00 11.76 39.28
C ARG A 40 -27.99 10.24 39.37
N ILE A 41 -28.52 9.55 38.36
CA ILE A 41 -28.51 8.08 38.26
C ILE A 41 -27.07 7.56 38.26
N LEU A 42 -26.20 8.13 37.41
CA LEU A 42 -24.78 7.75 37.35
C LEU A 42 -24.09 7.94 38.71
N LYS A 43 -24.34 9.07 39.39
CA LYS A 43 -23.79 9.33 40.72
C LYS A 43 -24.23 8.30 41.76
N LEU A 44 -25.50 7.88 41.73
CA LEU A 44 -26.05 6.89 42.66
C LEU A 44 -25.52 5.47 42.38
N ILE A 45 -25.31 5.11 41.10
CA ILE A 45 -24.82 3.79 40.69
C ILE A 45 -23.29 3.68 40.74
N ALA A 46 -22.56 4.79 40.74
CA ALA A 46 -21.09 4.82 40.67
C ALA A 46 -20.36 3.82 41.60
N PRO A 47 -20.72 3.67 42.90
CA PRO A 47 -20.07 2.66 43.75
C PRO A 47 -20.18 1.22 43.22
N ARG A 48 -21.31 0.91 42.59
CA ARG A 48 -21.58 -0.40 42.01
C ARG A 48 -20.84 -0.61 40.69
N ILE A 49 -20.76 0.43 39.85
CA ILE A 49 -19.90 0.42 38.65
C ILE A 49 -18.46 0.11 39.04
N ARG A 50 -17.92 0.83 40.02
CA ARG A 50 -16.55 0.59 40.54
C ARG A 50 -16.34 -0.85 41.02
N HIS A 51 -17.34 -1.43 41.68
CA HIS A 51 -17.28 -2.82 42.11
C HIS A 51 -17.23 -3.78 40.92
N PHE A 52 -18.10 -3.61 39.92
CA PHE A 52 -18.13 -4.47 38.74
C PHE A 52 -16.89 -4.33 37.87
N ILE A 53 -16.36 -3.12 37.64
CA ILE A 53 -15.12 -2.92 36.87
C ILE A 53 -13.97 -3.74 37.49
N ARG A 54 -13.82 -3.71 38.82
CA ARG A 54 -12.82 -4.53 39.53
C ARG A 54 -13.10 -6.03 39.41
N GLN A 55 -14.36 -6.44 39.61
CA GLN A 55 -14.74 -7.85 39.53
C GLN A 55 -14.47 -8.46 38.14
N TYR A 56 -14.65 -7.67 37.08
CA TYR A 56 -14.39 -8.10 35.70
C TYR A 56 -12.92 -7.98 35.28
N GLY A 57 -12.03 -7.52 36.18
CA GLY A 57 -10.60 -7.37 35.91
C GLY A 57 -10.24 -6.19 35.02
N LEU A 58 -11.17 -5.25 34.79
CA LEU A 58 -11.01 -4.14 33.84
C LEU A 58 -10.38 -2.89 34.48
N ALA A 59 -9.61 -3.06 35.56
CA ALA A 59 -9.00 -1.93 36.28
C ALA A 59 -7.99 -1.16 35.43
N ALA A 60 -7.26 -1.85 34.55
CA ALA A 60 -6.34 -1.23 33.59
C ALA A 60 -7.04 -0.49 32.44
N HIS A 61 -8.34 -0.74 32.25
CA HIS A 61 -9.18 -0.14 31.21
C HIS A 61 -10.33 0.65 31.84
N TRP A 62 -9.99 1.43 32.88
CA TRP A 62 -10.98 2.08 33.73
C TRP A 62 -11.90 3.01 32.94
N ASP A 63 -11.32 3.88 32.10
CA ASP A 63 -12.07 4.89 31.35
C ASP A 63 -13.04 4.25 30.36
N ASP A 64 -12.58 3.22 29.63
CA ASP A 64 -13.42 2.45 28.70
C ASP A 64 -14.54 1.71 29.43
N ALA A 65 -14.24 1.12 30.59
CA ALA A 65 -15.20 0.39 31.39
C ALA A 65 -16.26 1.31 32.03
N GLU A 66 -15.88 2.52 32.42
CA GLU A 66 -16.81 3.55 32.90
C GLU A 66 -17.76 4.00 31.77
N GLN A 67 -17.25 4.24 30.57
CA GLN A 67 -18.08 4.58 29.41
C GLN A 67 -19.03 3.44 29.03
N ALA A 68 -18.55 2.20 29.00
CA ALA A 68 -19.40 1.03 28.74
C ALA A 68 -20.52 0.90 29.78
N CYS A 69 -20.23 1.17 31.05
CA CYS A 69 -21.26 1.20 32.10
C CYS A 69 -22.26 2.34 31.91
N ALA A 70 -21.83 3.53 31.48
CA ALA A 70 -22.73 4.64 31.19
C ALA A 70 -23.70 4.31 30.03
N ILE A 71 -23.20 3.66 28.98
CA ILE A 71 -24.03 3.14 27.87
C ILE A 71 -25.01 2.08 28.39
N ALA A 72 -24.55 1.18 29.26
CA ALA A 72 -25.41 0.17 29.89
C ALA A 72 -26.56 0.81 30.68
N VAL A 73 -26.27 1.86 31.45
CA VAL A 73 -27.27 2.61 32.21
C VAL A 73 -28.26 3.30 31.28
N HIS A 74 -27.79 3.91 30.19
CA HIS A 74 -28.67 4.54 29.19
C HIS A 74 -29.63 3.51 28.57
N ARG A 75 -29.09 2.39 28.07
CA ARG A 75 -29.90 1.28 27.52
C ARG A 75 -30.86 0.69 28.55
N ALA A 76 -30.43 0.59 29.81
CA ALA A 76 -31.29 0.15 30.89
C ALA A 76 -32.47 1.09 31.10
N ILE A 77 -32.28 2.41 31.03
CA ILE A 77 -33.37 3.39 31.17
C ILE A 77 -34.34 3.28 30.00
N GLU A 78 -33.85 3.10 28.77
CA GLU A 78 -34.69 3.01 27.59
C GLU A 78 -35.61 1.79 27.58
N ALA A 79 -35.12 0.66 28.07
CA ALA A 79 -35.84 -0.62 28.11
C ALA A 79 -36.46 -0.92 29.49
N TYR A 80 -36.46 0.05 30.42
CA TYR A 80 -36.95 -0.19 31.77
C TYR A 80 -38.48 -0.25 31.83
N GLU A 81 -39.00 -1.34 32.39
CA GLU A 81 -40.42 -1.51 32.68
C GLU A 81 -40.62 -1.65 34.20
N PRO A 82 -41.17 -0.61 34.88
CA PRO A 82 -41.31 -0.59 36.34
C PRO A 82 -42.16 -1.73 36.92
N GLU A 83 -43.11 -2.26 36.14
CA GLU A 83 -44.02 -3.33 36.58
C GLU A 83 -43.33 -4.70 36.65
N LYS A 84 -42.26 -4.90 35.87
CA LYS A 84 -41.57 -6.20 35.77
C LYS A 84 -40.49 -6.40 36.81
N ALA A 85 -39.73 -5.35 37.14
CA ALA A 85 -38.62 -5.43 38.08
C ALA A 85 -38.21 -4.07 38.65
N GLN A 86 -37.49 -4.09 39.78
CA GLN A 86 -36.79 -2.90 40.28
C GLN A 86 -35.64 -2.52 39.34
N PHE A 87 -35.45 -1.22 39.09
CA PHE A 87 -34.42 -0.70 38.21
C PHE A 87 -33.02 -1.13 38.66
N THR A 88 -32.76 -1.18 39.97
CA THR A 88 -31.47 -1.64 40.50
C THR A 88 -31.12 -3.07 40.09
N THR A 89 -32.12 -3.92 39.88
CA THR A 89 -31.92 -5.30 39.44
C THR A 89 -31.68 -5.33 37.94
N PHE A 90 -32.49 -4.60 37.18
CA PHE A 90 -32.40 -4.55 35.72
C PHE A 90 -31.07 -3.94 35.23
N VAL A 91 -30.67 -2.80 35.81
CA VAL A 91 -29.42 -2.11 35.42
C VAL A 91 -28.18 -2.95 35.71
N ASN A 92 -28.21 -3.81 36.74
CA ASN A 92 -27.10 -4.71 37.03
C ASN A 92 -26.89 -5.73 35.91
N TRP A 93 -27.96 -6.21 35.29
CA TRP A 93 -27.86 -7.16 34.18
C TRP A 93 -27.26 -6.48 32.95
N GLN A 94 -27.70 -5.25 32.66
CA GLN A 94 -27.15 -4.46 31.56
C GLN A 94 -25.65 -4.15 31.76
N ILE A 95 -25.26 -3.70 32.96
CA ILE A 95 -23.86 -3.41 33.27
C ILE A 95 -22.98 -4.66 33.11
N ARG A 96 -23.44 -5.82 33.59
CA ARG A 96 -22.70 -7.08 33.43
C ARG A 96 -22.54 -7.48 31.97
N GLY A 97 -23.58 -7.29 31.14
CA GLY A 97 -23.54 -7.60 29.71
C GLY A 97 -22.51 -6.75 28.96
N GLU A 98 -22.54 -5.43 29.16
CA GLU A 98 -21.61 -4.51 28.49
C GLU A 98 -20.16 -4.72 28.96
N LEU A 99 -19.92 -4.92 30.27
CA LEU A 99 -18.58 -5.20 30.77
C LEU A 99 -18.04 -6.54 30.28
N GLN A 100 -18.90 -7.57 30.13
CA GLN A 100 -18.48 -8.84 29.54
C GLN A 100 -18.10 -8.67 28.06
N SER A 101 -18.88 -7.88 27.31
CA SER A 101 -18.59 -7.55 25.91
C SER A 101 -17.27 -6.78 25.76
N LEU A 102 -17.01 -5.80 26.63
CA LEU A 102 -15.75 -5.07 26.66
C LEU A 102 -14.58 -5.99 26.98
N ARG A 103 -14.72 -6.84 28.01
CA ARG A 103 -13.71 -7.83 28.38
C ARG A 103 -13.32 -8.73 27.22
N PHE A 104 -14.28 -9.22 26.42
CA PHE A 104 -13.96 -10.06 25.26
C PHE A 104 -13.22 -9.31 24.14
N ARG A 105 -13.38 -7.99 24.02
CA ARG A 105 -12.68 -7.17 23.03
C ARG A 105 -11.26 -6.85 23.45
N VAL A 106 -11.05 -6.60 24.74
CA VAL A 106 -9.76 -6.16 25.27
C VAL A 106 -8.89 -7.35 25.72
N MET A 107 -9.47 -8.36 26.33
CA MET A 107 -8.79 -9.58 26.81
C MET A 107 -9.06 -10.73 25.83
N THR A 108 -8.46 -10.63 24.64
CA THR A 108 -8.60 -11.63 23.57
C THR A 108 -7.94 -12.96 23.94
N ASP A 109 -6.89 -12.90 24.76
CA ASP A 109 -6.17 -13.99 25.41
C ASP A 109 -7.06 -14.86 26.32
N GLN A 110 -8.07 -14.26 26.96
CA GLN A 110 -8.96 -14.98 27.87
C GLN A 110 -10.08 -15.77 27.15
N ARG A 111 -10.16 -15.69 25.82
CA ARG A 111 -11.12 -16.44 25.02
C ARG A 111 -10.80 -17.95 25.06
N PRO A 112 -11.80 -18.84 25.05
CA PRO A 112 -11.55 -20.29 25.04
C PRO A 112 -10.64 -20.76 23.90
N SER A 113 -10.73 -20.11 22.73
CA SER A 113 -9.88 -20.40 21.58
C SER A 113 -8.42 -19.99 21.81
N ALA A 114 -8.17 -18.85 22.46
CA ALA A 114 -6.84 -18.38 22.79
C ALA A 114 -6.20 -19.27 23.87
N LYS A 115 -6.97 -19.68 24.88
CA LYS A 115 -6.54 -20.66 25.89
C LYS A 115 -6.18 -22.03 25.31
N LYS A 116 -6.76 -22.43 24.17
CA LYS A 116 -6.43 -23.70 23.51
C LYS A 116 -5.03 -23.67 22.86
N VAL A 117 -4.56 -22.48 22.51
CA VAL A 117 -3.28 -22.27 21.78
C VAL A 117 -2.26 -21.57 22.69
N ASP A 118 -2.56 -21.43 23.99
CA ASP A 118 -1.78 -20.65 24.96
C ASP A 118 -1.38 -19.26 24.43
N ALA A 119 -2.28 -18.64 23.65
CA ALA A 119 -2.06 -17.33 23.06
C ALA A 119 -2.20 -16.24 24.14
N THR A 120 -1.14 -15.46 24.32
CA THR A 120 -1.07 -14.37 25.31
C THR A 120 -0.92 -13.02 24.60
N THR A 121 -1.60 -12.00 25.11
CA THR A 121 -1.40 -10.63 24.63
C THR A 121 -0.18 -10.06 25.34
N ILE A 122 0.86 -9.76 24.57
CA ILE A 122 2.11 -9.17 25.06
C ILE A 122 2.20 -7.76 24.47
N SER A 123 2.58 -6.79 25.29
CA SER A 123 2.90 -5.44 24.79
C SER A 123 4.22 -5.48 24.02
N ILE A 124 4.34 -4.72 22.93
CA ILE A 124 5.61 -4.60 22.21
C ILE A 124 6.74 -4.01 23.08
N ASN A 125 6.35 -3.20 24.08
CA ASN A 125 7.24 -2.63 25.08
C ASN A 125 7.40 -3.53 26.32
N ALA A 126 6.82 -4.74 26.31
CA ALA A 126 7.04 -5.67 27.40
C ALA A 126 8.51 -6.11 27.40
N VAL A 127 9.13 -6.07 28.57
CA VAL A 127 10.47 -6.60 28.79
C VAL A 127 10.38 -8.12 28.69
N THR A 128 11.12 -8.69 27.76
CA THR A 128 11.28 -10.14 27.64
C THR A 128 12.64 -10.52 28.20
N TYR A 129 12.68 -11.58 28.99
CA TYR A 129 13.93 -12.13 29.51
C TYR A 129 14.47 -13.13 28.49
N GLY A 130 15.66 -12.86 27.96
CA GLY A 130 16.38 -13.83 27.13
C GLY A 130 16.83 -15.05 27.94
N PRO A 131 17.27 -16.14 27.26
CA PRO A 131 17.81 -17.33 27.94
C PRO A 131 19.02 -17.03 28.83
N ASP A 132 19.75 -15.95 28.54
CA ASP A 132 20.91 -15.48 29.29
C ASP A 132 20.55 -14.48 30.42
N GLY A 133 19.26 -14.24 30.65
CA GLY A 133 18.77 -13.32 31.69
C GLY A 133 18.90 -11.83 31.33
N GLU A 134 19.34 -11.51 30.11
CA GLU A 134 19.38 -10.14 29.62
C GLU A 134 17.95 -9.64 29.33
N GLU A 135 17.65 -8.44 29.83
CA GLU A 135 16.40 -7.74 29.60
C GLU A 135 16.43 -7.10 28.20
N ALA A 136 15.74 -7.70 27.25
CA ALA A 136 15.53 -7.12 25.92
C ALA A 136 14.05 -6.79 25.74
N SER A 137 13.75 -5.59 25.25
CA SER A 137 12.41 -5.27 24.78
C SER A 137 12.04 -6.17 23.60
N LEU A 138 10.77 -6.57 23.48
CA LEU A 138 10.30 -7.36 22.34
C LEU A 138 10.57 -6.64 21.00
N GLU A 139 10.56 -5.31 20.98
CA GLU A 139 10.96 -4.49 19.84
C GLU A 139 12.38 -4.81 19.35
N ALA A 140 13.36 -4.83 20.26
CA ALA A 140 14.76 -5.14 19.93
C ALA A 140 14.96 -6.59 19.44
N VAL A 141 14.11 -7.52 19.86
CA VAL A 141 14.15 -8.92 19.39
C VAL A 141 13.55 -9.06 17.98
N ILE A 142 12.57 -8.23 17.64
CA ILE A 142 11.87 -8.24 16.34
C ILE A 142 12.61 -7.40 15.30
N GLU A 143 13.34 -6.36 15.72
CA GLU A 143 14.07 -5.48 14.82
C GLU A 143 15.06 -6.26 13.95
N ASP A 144 14.81 -6.28 12.64
CA ASP A 144 15.75 -6.80 11.66
C ASP A 144 16.73 -5.68 11.29
N GLU A 145 17.95 -5.78 11.81
CA GLU A 145 19.04 -4.82 11.55
C GLU A 145 19.33 -4.63 10.04
N ASN A 146 19.01 -5.63 9.20
CA ASN A 146 19.25 -5.56 7.76
C ASN A 146 18.08 -4.95 6.99
N ALA A 147 16.93 -4.70 7.62
CA ALA A 147 15.73 -4.23 6.93
C ALA A 147 15.97 -2.91 6.19
N LEU A 148 16.68 -1.97 6.80
CA LEU A 148 17.01 -0.68 6.18
C LEU A 148 17.92 -0.87 4.96
N ALA A 149 19.03 -1.60 5.13
CA ALA A 149 20.00 -1.83 4.06
C ALA A 149 19.38 -2.58 2.87
N CYS A 150 18.57 -3.62 3.14
CA CYS A 150 17.83 -4.36 2.12
C CYS A 150 16.82 -3.48 1.39
N THR A 151 16.12 -2.62 2.12
CA THR A 151 15.14 -1.67 1.54
C THR A 151 15.82 -0.63 0.66
N GLU A 152 16.94 -0.04 1.11
CA GLU A 152 17.71 0.93 0.35
C GLU A 152 18.31 0.31 -0.92
N SER A 153 18.88 -0.89 -0.80
CA SER A 153 19.40 -1.63 -1.96
C SER A 153 18.29 -1.94 -2.95
N GLY A 154 17.16 -2.47 -2.49
CA GLY A 154 16.01 -2.79 -3.35
C GLY A 154 15.41 -1.56 -4.02
N ALA A 155 15.30 -0.44 -3.29
CA ALA A 155 14.86 0.83 -3.84
C ALA A 155 15.83 1.37 -4.90
N SER A 156 17.13 1.28 -4.64
CA SER A 156 18.19 1.66 -5.58
C SER A 156 18.12 0.83 -6.87
N ASP A 157 18.01 -0.49 -6.74
CA ASP A 157 17.92 -1.41 -7.89
C ASP A 157 16.65 -1.17 -8.71
N TYR A 158 15.51 -0.97 -8.04
CA TYR A 158 14.24 -0.63 -8.67
C TYR A 158 14.32 0.70 -9.45
N LEU A 159 14.88 1.74 -8.84
CA LEU A 159 15.04 3.03 -9.49
C LEU A 159 16.02 2.95 -10.67
N ALA A 160 17.11 2.21 -10.53
CA ALA A 160 18.08 1.97 -11.61
C ALA A 160 17.43 1.23 -12.78
N GLN A 161 16.62 0.20 -12.52
CA GLN A 161 15.89 -0.55 -13.54
C GLN A 161 14.85 0.31 -14.27
N ARG A 162 14.09 1.10 -13.51
CA ARG A 162 13.06 1.98 -14.10
C ARG A 162 13.68 3.09 -14.94
N ALA A 163 14.81 3.63 -14.48
CA ALA A 163 15.62 4.60 -15.20
C ALA A 163 16.13 4.06 -16.55
N THR A 164 16.70 2.87 -16.55
CA THR A 164 17.24 2.25 -17.76
C THR A 164 16.15 1.90 -18.76
N LEU A 165 15.00 1.39 -18.32
CA LEU A 165 13.83 1.19 -19.19
C LEU A 165 13.37 2.50 -19.83
N SER A 166 13.27 3.58 -19.05
CA SER A 166 12.87 4.90 -19.56
C SER A 166 13.88 5.46 -20.60
N LEU A 167 15.17 5.19 -20.43
CA LEU A 167 16.21 5.54 -21.41
C LEU A 167 16.08 4.72 -22.70
N VAL A 168 15.79 3.42 -22.59
CA VAL A 168 15.56 2.56 -23.76
C VAL A 168 14.30 3.00 -24.52
N ASP A 169 13.22 3.36 -23.82
CA ASP A 169 12.01 3.92 -24.44
C ASP A 169 12.32 5.19 -25.24
N SER A 170 13.04 6.13 -24.62
CA SER A 170 13.42 7.40 -25.25
C SER A 170 14.31 7.17 -26.47
N TYR A 171 15.20 6.18 -26.42
CA TYR A 171 16.00 5.74 -27.57
C TYR A 171 15.15 5.16 -28.71
N VAL A 172 14.19 4.29 -28.40
CA VAL A 172 13.29 3.72 -29.40
C VAL A 172 12.46 4.83 -30.07
N ASP A 173 11.97 5.80 -29.30
CA ASP A 173 11.21 6.94 -29.83
C ASP A 173 12.06 7.87 -30.69
N HIS A 174 13.33 8.08 -30.32
CA HIS A 174 14.29 8.78 -31.17
C HIS A 174 14.51 8.06 -32.50
N LEU A 175 14.64 6.72 -32.48
CA LEU A 175 14.76 5.93 -33.70
C LEU A 175 13.49 5.95 -34.56
N ARG A 176 12.30 5.87 -33.94
CA ARG A 176 11.02 6.03 -34.66
C ARG A 176 10.96 7.37 -35.38
N THR A 177 11.27 8.45 -34.67
CA THR A 177 11.19 9.82 -35.21
C THR A 177 12.17 10.02 -36.37
N THR A 178 13.43 9.60 -36.19
CA THR A 178 14.45 9.73 -37.25
C THR A 178 14.11 8.87 -38.46
N ALA A 179 13.63 7.64 -38.27
CA ALA A 179 13.32 6.76 -39.38
C ALA A 179 12.04 7.15 -40.12
N ILE A 180 11.00 7.64 -39.43
CA ILE A 180 9.83 8.27 -40.07
C ILE A 180 10.28 9.48 -40.90
N GLY A 181 11.21 10.30 -40.37
CA GLY A 181 11.82 11.40 -41.11
C GLY A 181 12.56 10.94 -42.38
N GLN A 182 13.26 9.80 -42.32
CA GLN A 182 13.92 9.20 -43.48
C GLN A 182 12.93 8.64 -44.50
N LEU A 183 11.87 7.96 -44.05
CA LEU A 183 10.80 7.44 -44.92
C LEU A 183 10.09 8.58 -45.66
N ARG A 184 9.86 9.71 -44.99
CA ARG A 184 9.30 10.93 -45.63
C ARG A 184 10.22 11.54 -46.69
N ARG A 185 11.55 11.42 -46.53
CA ARG A 185 12.55 11.98 -47.45
C ARG A 185 12.92 11.04 -48.60
N ARG A 186 12.68 9.73 -48.46
CA ARG A 186 13.07 8.76 -49.47
C ARG A 186 12.17 8.89 -50.71
N PRO A 187 12.72 9.15 -51.91
CA PRO A 187 11.93 9.08 -53.13
C PRO A 187 11.49 7.62 -53.34
N ARG A 188 10.17 7.37 -53.36
CA ARG A 188 9.62 6.04 -53.63
C ARG A 188 10.09 5.58 -55.02
N THR A 189 10.65 4.38 -55.09
CA THR A 189 10.78 3.69 -56.38
C THR A 189 9.37 3.43 -56.91
N LYS A 190 9.15 3.68 -58.21
CA LYS A 190 7.87 3.37 -58.86
C LYS A 190 7.67 1.84 -58.82
N LYS A 191 7.08 1.30 -57.75
CA LYS A 191 6.47 -0.03 -57.81
C LYS A 191 5.40 0.05 -58.89
N LYS A 192 5.47 -0.85 -59.88
CA LYS A 192 4.45 -1.03 -60.90
C LYS A 192 3.12 -1.19 -60.16
N VAL A 193 2.28 -0.16 -60.21
CA VAL A 193 0.85 -0.35 -59.98
C VAL A 193 0.44 -1.34 -61.05
N VAL A 194 0.13 -2.57 -60.66
CA VAL A 194 -0.63 -3.48 -61.52
C VAL A 194 -2.01 -2.83 -61.60
N ILE A 195 -2.20 -2.01 -62.63
CA ILE A 195 -3.50 -1.50 -63.00
C ILE A 195 -4.27 -2.74 -63.47
N HIS A 196 -5.26 -3.19 -62.70
CA HIS A 196 -6.29 -4.05 -63.25
C HIS A 196 -7.02 -3.24 -64.32
N PRO A 197 -6.99 -3.64 -65.60
CA PRO A 197 -7.71 -2.92 -66.63
C PRO A 197 -9.17 -3.39 -66.59
N CYS A 198 -10.01 -2.69 -65.85
CA CYS A 198 -11.43 -2.64 -66.17
C CYS A 198 -11.93 -1.21 -66.00
N GLU A 199 -12.35 -0.68 -67.15
CA GLU A 199 -13.43 0.28 -67.34
C GLU A 199 -13.14 1.75 -66.97
N ILE A 200 -12.79 2.46 -68.04
CA ILE A 200 -12.78 3.90 -68.18
C ILE A 200 -14.23 4.41 -68.05
N GLY A 201 -14.47 5.22 -67.03
CA GLY A 201 -15.66 6.06 -66.86
C GLY A 201 -15.25 7.41 -66.25
N ASP A 202 -14.89 8.33 -67.14
CA ASP A 202 -14.82 9.80 -67.09
C ASP A 202 -14.71 10.62 -65.78
N ALA A 203 -13.86 11.65 -65.92
CA ALA A 203 -13.95 12.98 -65.32
C ALA A 203 -13.51 13.20 -63.85
N ILE A 204 -12.19 13.22 -63.59
CA ILE A 204 -11.60 14.10 -62.56
C ILE A 204 -10.27 14.68 -63.07
N PRO A 205 -10.06 16.02 -63.08
CA PRO A 205 -8.83 16.63 -63.57
C PRO A 205 -7.62 16.24 -62.72
N VAL A 206 -6.50 15.95 -63.41
CA VAL A 206 -5.21 15.48 -62.88
C VAL A 206 -4.59 16.40 -61.80
N GLN A 207 -5.09 17.62 -61.65
CA GLN A 207 -4.59 18.64 -60.73
C GLN A 207 -5.20 18.57 -59.32
N ALA A 208 -6.23 17.74 -59.09
CA ALA A 208 -6.91 17.61 -57.80
C ALA A 208 -6.64 16.27 -57.09
N ARG A 209 -5.47 15.65 -57.31
CA ARG A 209 -5.01 14.59 -56.39
C ARG A 209 -4.40 15.29 -55.18
N PRO A 210 -5.01 15.25 -53.98
CA PRO A 210 -4.28 15.66 -52.80
C PRO A 210 -2.99 14.85 -52.76
N LYS A 211 -1.85 15.54 -52.60
CA LYS A 211 -0.58 14.94 -52.22
C LYS A 211 -0.77 14.31 -50.84
N VAL A 212 -1.49 13.20 -50.75
CA VAL A 212 -1.56 12.41 -49.53
C VAL A 212 -0.20 11.75 -49.44
N HIS A 213 0.72 12.47 -48.80
CA HIS A 213 2.02 12.00 -48.34
C HIS A 213 1.80 10.98 -47.22
N GLY A 214 1.07 9.91 -47.52
CA GLY A 214 0.87 8.78 -46.64
C GLY A 214 2.12 7.92 -46.64
N ILE A 215 2.65 7.66 -45.45
CA ILE A 215 3.70 6.66 -45.23
C ILE A 215 3.09 5.29 -45.58
N ASP A 216 3.84 4.41 -46.27
CA ASP A 216 3.36 3.06 -46.56
C ASP A 216 3.13 2.29 -45.25
N ALA A 217 1.94 1.73 -45.06
CA ALA A 217 1.62 1.00 -43.84
C ALA A 217 2.56 -0.21 -43.64
N GLU A 218 2.88 -0.92 -44.73
CA GLU A 218 3.78 -2.08 -44.71
C GLU A 218 5.24 -1.72 -44.36
N GLU A 219 5.72 -0.54 -44.78
CA GLU A 219 7.09 -0.11 -44.48
C GLU A 219 7.21 0.35 -43.02
N LEU A 220 6.15 0.93 -42.48
CA LEU A 220 6.05 1.33 -41.09
C LEU A 220 5.96 0.11 -40.17
N GLU A 221 5.19 -0.90 -40.52
CA GLU A 221 5.10 -2.16 -39.77
C GLU A 221 6.45 -2.90 -39.73
N LYS A 222 7.14 -3.00 -40.88
CA LYS A 222 8.49 -3.57 -40.96
C LYS A 222 9.51 -2.79 -40.13
N LEU A 223 9.32 -1.48 -40.00
CA LEU A 223 10.16 -0.64 -39.16
C LEU A 223 9.90 -0.91 -37.68
N GLU A 224 8.65 -0.98 -37.26
CA GLU A 224 8.25 -1.29 -35.89
C GLU A 224 8.76 -2.67 -35.45
N GLN A 225 8.59 -3.69 -36.30
CA GLN A 225 9.11 -5.05 -36.05
C GLN A 225 10.64 -5.08 -35.87
N ARG A 226 11.38 -4.21 -36.59
CA ARG A 226 12.85 -4.09 -36.40
C ARG A 226 13.20 -3.38 -35.11
N LEU A 227 12.41 -2.39 -34.71
CA LEU A 227 12.63 -1.64 -33.47
C LEU A 227 12.30 -2.49 -32.25
N THR A 228 11.22 -3.27 -32.28
CA THR A 228 10.87 -4.21 -31.20
C THR A 228 11.96 -5.26 -31.01
N ARG A 229 12.41 -5.90 -32.10
CA ARG A 229 13.52 -6.86 -32.03
C ARG A 229 14.82 -6.26 -31.50
N ASN A 230 15.17 -5.04 -31.92
CA ASN A 230 16.36 -4.36 -31.40
C ASN A 230 16.20 -3.98 -29.92
N ARG A 231 15.00 -3.59 -29.49
CA ARG A 231 14.68 -3.28 -28.09
C ARG A 231 14.90 -4.52 -27.21
N GLU A 232 14.33 -5.66 -27.59
CA GLU A 232 14.48 -6.93 -26.87
C GLU A 232 15.95 -7.35 -26.72
N ILE A 233 16.75 -7.21 -27.79
CA ILE A 233 18.19 -7.50 -27.75
C ILE A 233 18.92 -6.57 -26.77
N ILE A 234 18.54 -5.30 -26.71
CA ILE A 234 19.17 -4.31 -25.81
C ILE A 234 18.75 -4.56 -24.36
N GLU A 235 17.47 -4.78 -24.09
CA GLU A 235 16.95 -5.05 -22.75
C GLU A 235 17.59 -6.32 -22.17
N ARG A 236 17.62 -7.41 -22.93
CA ARG A 236 18.30 -8.65 -22.50
C ARG A 236 19.78 -8.42 -22.22
N ARG A 237 20.47 -7.65 -23.06
CA ARG A 237 21.90 -7.36 -22.86
C ARG A 237 22.19 -6.45 -21.67
N LEU A 238 21.27 -5.55 -21.34
CA LEU A 238 21.43 -4.56 -20.27
C LEU A 238 21.09 -5.14 -18.90
N PHE A 239 20.06 -5.98 -18.82
CA PHE A 239 19.53 -6.52 -17.56
C PHE A 239 20.03 -7.93 -17.24
N GLU A 240 20.20 -8.77 -18.25
CA GLU A 240 20.83 -10.07 -18.06
C GLU A 240 22.33 -9.89 -18.32
N ILE A 241 23.15 -10.24 -17.34
CA ILE A 241 24.58 -10.53 -17.56
C ILE A 241 24.68 -11.85 -18.36
N ALA A 242 23.84 -12.00 -19.40
CA ALA A 242 23.79 -13.17 -20.25
C ALA A 242 25.06 -13.19 -21.10
N SER A 243 25.76 -14.33 -21.04
CA SER A 243 26.81 -14.63 -21.99
C SER A 243 26.27 -14.41 -23.41
N PRO A 244 27.05 -13.78 -24.32
CA PRO A 244 26.64 -13.55 -25.71
C PRO A 244 26.04 -14.79 -26.39
N SER A 245 26.51 -15.98 -26.01
CA SER A 245 26.08 -17.28 -26.51
C SER A 245 24.58 -17.53 -26.37
N THR A 246 23.95 -17.13 -25.26
CA THR A 246 22.53 -17.42 -25.02
C THR A 246 21.60 -16.53 -25.86
N ILE A 247 22.10 -15.38 -26.32
CA ILE A 247 21.32 -14.42 -27.14
C ILE A 247 21.35 -14.81 -28.63
N GLU A 248 22.39 -15.54 -29.07
CA GLU A 248 22.54 -15.97 -30.47
C GLU A 248 21.54 -17.03 -30.88
N ASP A 249 21.30 -18.02 -30.01
CA ASP A 249 20.42 -19.15 -30.28
C ASP A 249 18.96 -18.68 -30.42
N ASP A 250 18.58 -17.62 -29.69
CA ASP A 250 17.20 -17.11 -29.66
C ASP A 250 16.96 -15.99 -30.70
N ALA A 251 17.98 -15.19 -31.01
CA ALA A 251 17.84 -14.08 -31.96
C ALA A 251 18.18 -14.45 -33.41
N GLY A 252 18.90 -15.55 -33.70
CA GLY A 252 19.31 -15.91 -35.06
C GLY A 252 20.18 -14.86 -35.75
N VAL A 253 20.90 -14.04 -34.98
CA VAL A 253 21.74 -12.93 -35.43
C VAL A 253 23.18 -13.18 -34.96
N THR A 254 24.16 -12.90 -35.82
CA THR A 254 25.58 -13.14 -35.48
C THR A 254 26.04 -12.30 -34.28
N LYS A 255 26.95 -12.87 -33.46
CA LYS A 255 27.62 -12.19 -32.32
C LYS A 255 28.03 -10.75 -32.62
N GLU A 256 28.68 -10.57 -33.76
CA GLU A 256 29.22 -9.29 -34.19
C GLU A 256 28.12 -8.28 -34.51
N ARG A 257 26.98 -8.72 -35.06
CA ARG A 257 25.84 -7.85 -35.31
C ARG A 257 25.16 -7.40 -34.02
N ILE A 258 25.02 -8.29 -33.03
CA ILE A 258 24.51 -7.93 -31.68
C ILE A 258 25.44 -6.89 -31.02
N ARG A 259 26.76 -7.10 -31.10
CA ARG A 259 27.76 -6.15 -30.61
C ARG A 259 27.66 -4.78 -31.28
N GLN A 260 27.42 -4.75 -32.59
CA GLN A 260 27.27 -3.48 -33.31
C GLN A 260 25.98 -2.75 -32.93
N ILE A 261 24.86 -3.46 -32.79
CA ILE A 261 23.57 -2.89 -32.36
C ILE A 261 23.72 -2.29 -30.97
N THR A 262 24.26 -3.05 -30.02
CA THR A 262 24.48 -2.62 -28.63
C THR A 262 25.45 -1.45 -28.53
N LYS A 263 26.57 -1.47 -29.28
CA LYS A 263 27.54 -0.35 -29.32
C LYS A 263 26.91 0.93 -29.87
N ARG A 264 26.09 0.83 -30.92
CA ARG A 264 25.36 1.99 -31.48
C ARG A 264 24.33 2.52 -30.50
N ALA A 265 23.53 1.62 -29.91
CA ALA A 265 22.53 1.97 -28.91
C ALA A 265 23.14 2.65 -27.68
N ALA A 266 24.25 2.14 -27.16
CA ALA A 266 24.94 2.75 -26.03
C ALA A 266 25.41 4.18 -26.33
N LYS A 267 25.91 4.44 -27.55
CA LYS A 267 26.32 5.78 -27.96
C LYS A 267 25.13 6.75 -28.00
N THR A 268 24.03 6.35 -28.65
CA THR A 268 22.83 7.19 -28.78
C THR A 268 22.11 7.40 -27.46
N ILE A 269 22.01 6.36 -26.61
CA ILE A 269 21.44 6.47 -25.26
C ILE A 269 22.28 7.44 -24.43
N ALA A 270 23.61 7.38 -24.51
CA ALA A 270 24.48 8.31 -23.80
C ALA A 270 24.34 9.76 -24.30
N GLU A 271 24.06 9.98 -25.58
CA GLU A 271 23.76 11.30 -26.13
C GLU A 271 22.40 11.81 -25.62
N LEU A 272 21.34 10.98 -25.67
CA LEU A 272 20.00 11.32 -25.20
C LEU A 272 19.94 11.61 -23.69
N ALA A 273 20.66 10.82 -22.89
CA ALA A 273 20.79 11.05 -21.46
C ALA A 273 21.43 12.42 -21.13
N GLY A 274 22.22 12.99 -22.06
CA GLY A 274 22.83 14.31 -21.92
C GLY A 274 21.95 15.46 -22.41
N THR A 275 20.98 15.19 -23.28
CA THR A 275 20.12 16.24 -23.88
C THR A 275 18.77 16.39 -23.18
N GLU A 276 18.24 15.33 -22.59
CA GLU A 276 16.90 15.35 -21.99
C GLU A 276 16.93 15.75 -20.51
N ALA A 277 16.12 16.75 -20.14
CA ALA A 277 16.05 17.28 -18.77
C ALA A 277 15.68 16.23 -17.71
N LYS A 278 14.87 15.22 -18.08
CA LYS A 278 14.48 14.11 -17.19
C LYS A 278 15.65 13.20 -16.78
N PHE A 279 16.78 13.26 -17.48
CA PHE A 279 17.99 12.50 -17.19
C PHE A 279 19.16 13.38 -16.69
N ALA A 280 18.91 14.65 -16.33
CA ALA A 280 19.94 15.60 -15.90
C ALA A 280 20.82 15.07 -14.74
N MET A 281 20.23 14.33 -13.79
CA MET A 281 20.99 13.69 -12.70
C MET A 281 22.00 12.66 -13.26
N MET A 282 21.63 11.84 -14.23
CA MET A 282 22.53 10.87 -14.86
C MET A 282 23.62 11.53 -15.69
N ALA A 283 23.31 12.66 -16.34
CA ALA A 283 24.30 13.46 -17.05
C ALA A 283 25.39 14.01 -16.12
N ALA A 284 25.05 14.34 -14.87
CA ALA A 284 26.02 14.79 -13.86
C ALA A 284 27.00 13.67 -13.46
N TYR A 285 26.53 12.43 -13.32
CA TYR A 285 27.36 11.25 -13.02
C TYR A 285 28.27 10.80 -14.18
N ARG A 286 28.00 11.25 -15.42
CA ARG A 286 28.81 10.93 -16.61
C ARG A 286 30.20 11.57 -16.60
N ARG A 287 30.46 12.57 -15.74
CA ARG A 287 31.79 13.19 -15.62
C ARG A 287 32.83 12.12 -15.26
N PRO A 288 33.89 11.95 -16.06
CA PRO A 288 34.90 10.91 -15.84
C PRO A 288 35.59 11.17 -14.50
N GLY A 289 35.26 10.39 -13.48
CA GLY A 289 35.79 10.53 -12.13
C GLY A 289 34.88 10.00 -11.03
N VAL A 290 33.55 10.01 -11.23
CA VAL A 290 32.59 9.69 -10.15
C VAL A 290 32.37 8.19 -9.94
N LEU A 291 32.56 7.35 -10.98
CA LEU A 291 32.31 5.90 -10.92
C LEU A 291 33.56 5.04 -10.72
N ARG A 292 34.73 5.64 -10.46
CA ARG A 292 36.01 4.91 -10.35
C ARG A 292 36.47 4.59 -8.93
N THR A 293 35.66 4.85 -7.92
CA THR A 293 35.87 4.30 -6.58
C THR A 293 35.18 2.94 -6.47
N LYS A 294 35.72 1.96 -7.20
CA LYS A 294 35.41 0.55 -6.94
C LYS A 294 35.98 0.24 -5.57
N THR A 295 35.13 0.14 -4.54
CA THR A 295 35.55 -0.43 -3.25
C THR A 295 36.08 -1.82 -3.53
N ARG A 296 37.38 -1.99 -3.31
CA ARG A 296 38.07 -3.26 -3.47
C ARG A 296 37.46 -4.22 -2.44
N LYS A 297 36.77 -5.26 -2.91
CA LYS A 297 36.29 -6.37 -2.07
C LYS A 297 37.45 -6.79 -1.15
N PRO A 298 37.32 -6.78 0.19
CA PRO A 298 38.34 -7.37 1.04
C PRO A 298 38.43 -8.87 0.72
N ALA A 299 39.66 -9.36 0.64
CA ALA A 299 39.92 -10.77 0.36
C ALA A 299 39.28 -11.65 1.46
N PRO A 300 38.81 -12.86 1.13
CA PRO A 300 38.31 -13.78 2.15
C PRO A 300 39.47 -14.12 3.11
N VAL A 301 39.27 -13.84 4.40
CA VAL A 301 40.17 -14.27 5.47
C VAL A 301 40.03 -15.79 5.57
N ILE A 302 41.06 -16.51 5.13
CA ILE A 302 41.18 -17.95 5.36
C ILE A 302 41.50 -18.12 6.85
N ALA A 303 40.55 -18.65 7.62
CA ALA A 303 40.79 -19.02 9.01
C ALA A 303 41.82 -20.18 9.07
N PRO A 304 42.81 -20.14 9.98
CA PRO A 304 43.73 -21.25 10.15
C PRO A 304 42.98 -22.44 10.77
N VAL A 305 43.09 -23.58 10.11
CA VAL A 305 42.69 -24.88 10.66
C VAL A 305 43.62 -25.19 11.83
N THR A 306 43.13 -25.00 13.06
CA THR A 306 43.75 -25.58 14.26
C THR A 306 43.44 -27.05 14.30
N SER A 307 44.42 -27.86 13.92
CA SER A 307 44.51 -29.28 14.26
C SER A 307 44.92 -29.41 15.73
N LEU A 308 44.02 -29.92 16.57
CA LEU A 308 44.27 -30.77 17.74
C LEU A 308 43.04 -31.64 17.99
#